data_AF-A0AAV3VZ19-F1
#
_entry.id   AF-A0AAV3VZ19-F1
#
_cell.length_a   1.000
_cell.length_b   1.000
_cell.length_c   1.000
_cell.angle_alpha   90.00
_cell.angle_beta   90.00
_cell.angle_gamma   90.00
#
_symmetry.space_group_name_H-M   'P 1'
#
loop_
_entity.id
_entity.type
_entity.pdbx_description
1 polymer ?
#
loop_
_entity_poly.entity_id
_entity_poly.type
_entity_poly.pdbx_seq_one_letter_code
_entity_poly.pdbx_strand_id
1 'polypeptide(L)'
;MTKEELYIEYHDKEWGVPVYDDRKLFEMLCLEGAQAGLSWWTILKKRENYKEAFDNFEAEKIVKYTEEKLEQLMQDKGIVRNRRKIESVVTNAKAFLKIREECGSFSNYIWKFVDNKPIINSWKSIGEVPASNELSDKMSKQLKKDGFKFVGSTICYSFMQAVGMVNDHTTECFCYTKLI
;
A
#
# COMPACT_ATOMS: atom_id res chain seq x y z
N MET A 1 14.28 0.37 -17.79
CA MET A 1 13.19 1.30 -17.47
C MET A 1 11.95 0.91 -18.28
N THR A 2 10.78 0.93 -17.65
CA THR A 2 9.50 0.69 -18.33
C THR A 2 9.20 1.85 -19.30
N LYS A 3 8.51 1.58 -20.41
CA LYS A 3 8.10 2.60 -21.40
C LYS A 3 6.65 3.06 -21.23
N GLU A 4 5.98 2.54 -20.20
CA GLU A 4 4.57 2.79 -19.96
C GLU A 4 4.41 4.11 -19.22
N GLU A 5 3.77 5.10 -19.85
CA GLU A 5 3.65 6.47 -19.34
C GLU A 5 3.06 6.53 -17.93
N LEU A 6 1.99 5.75 -17.66
CA LEU A 6 1.38 5.66 -16.34
C LEU A 6 2.36 5.13 -15.27
N TYR A 7 3.25 4.20 -15.62
CA TYR A 7 4.25 3.68 -14.67
C TYR A 7 5.33 4.73 -14.40
N ILE A 8 5.78 5.42 -15.45
CA ILE A 8 6.76 6.52 -15.34
C ILE A 8 6.19 7.62 -14.44
N GLU A 9 4.94 8.04 -14.67
CA GLU A 9 4.29 9.06 -13.86
C GLU A 9 4.16 8.64 -12.38
N TYR A 10 3.74 7.39 -12.13
CA TYR A 10 3.70 6.84 -10.77
C TYR A 10 5.08 6.88 -10.10
N HIS A 11 6.12 6.44 -10.79
CA HIS A 11 7.49 6.46 -10.28
C HIS A 11 7.96 7.90 -9.98
N ASP A 12 7.71 8.83 -10.90
CA ASP A 12 8.25 10.19 -10.85
C ASP A 12 7.53 11.11 -9.86
N LYS A 13 6.24 10.85 -9.60
CA LYS A 13 5.37 11.75 -8.84
C LYS A 13 4.79 11.14 -7.56
N GLU A 14 4.73 9.81 -7.44
CA GLU A 14 4.09 9.15 -6.28
C GLU A 14 5.07 8.26 -5.50
N TRP A 15 5.80 7.37 -6.17
CA TRP A 15 6.60 6.35 -5.50
C TRP A 15 7.79 6.96 -4.73
N GLY A 16 7.91 6.61 -3.45
CA GLY A 16 8.92 7.16 -2.56
C GLY A 16 8.59 8.54 -1.98
N VAL A 17 7.53 9.20 -2.44
CA VAL A 17 7.10 10.50 -1.88
C VAL A 17 6.36 10.26 -0.56
N PRO A 18 6.75 10.92 0.55
CA PRO A 18 6.09 10.76 1.84
C PRO A 18 4.59 11.06 1.79
N VAL A 19 3.78 10.06 2.17
CA VAL A 19 2.32 10.20 2.29
C VAL A 19 1.92 10.23 3.76
N TYR A 20 1.16 11.25 4.16
CA TYR A 20 0.64 11.38 5.53
C TYR A 20 -0.88 11.35 5.63
N ASP A 21 -1.59 11.30 4.50
CA ASP A 21 -3.05 11.19 4.47
C ASP A 21 -3.50 9.76 4.83
N ASP A 22 -4.32 9.63 5.87
CA ASP A 22 -4.80 8.34 6.38
C ASP A 22 -5.49 7.50 5.30
N ARG A 23 -6.33 8.13 4.47
CA ARG A 23 -7.11 7.41 3.45
C ARG A 23 -6.20 6.91 2.33
N LYS A 24 -5.28 7.74 1.85
CA LYS A 24 -4.29 7.35 0.84
C LYS A 24 -3.37 6.24 1.35
N LEU A 25 -2.93 6.30 2.61
CA LEU A 25 -2.16 5.22 3.24
C LEU A 25 -2.96 3.91 3.28
N PHE A 26 -4.24 3.98 3.65
CA PHE A 26 -5.14 2.81 3.65
C PHE A 26 -5.36 2.24 2.24
N GLU A 27 -5.60 3.10 1.25
CA GLU A 27 -5.68 2.72 -0.16
C GLU A 27 -4.43 1.97 -0.59
N MET A 28 -3.24 2.55 -0.38
CA MET A 28 -1.98 1.96 -0.82
C MET A 28 -1.73 0.61 -0.13
N LEU A 29 -1.97 0.49 1.19
CA LEU A 29 -1.81 -0.78 1.90
C LEU A 29 -2.72 -1.88 1.31
N CYS A 30 -3.97 -1.55 0.96
CA CYS A 30 -4.89 -2.48 0.33
C CYS A 30 -4.44 -2.88 -1.09
N LEU A 31 -3.97 -1.92 -1.89
CA LEU A 31 -3.48 -2.17 -3.25
C LEU A 31 -2.22 -3.05 -3.26
N GLU A 32 -1.29 -2.82 -2.34
CA GLU A 32 -0.11 -3.66 -2.14
C GLU A 32 -0.50 -5.09 -1.71
N GLY A 33 -1.51 -5.23 -0.85
CA GLY A 33 -2.11 -6.53 -0.52
C GLY A 33 -2.72 -7.23 -1.74
N ALA A 34 -3.41 -6.48 -2.61
CA ALA A 34 -4.00 -6.99 -3.84
C ALA A 34 -2.95 -7.44 -4.87
N GLN A 35 -1.73 -6.90 -4.79
CA GLN A 35 -0.61 -7.25 -5.67
C GLN A 35 -0.05 -8.66 -5.44
N ALA A 36 -0.28 -9.29 -4.29
CA ALA A 36 0.32 -10.59 -3.96
C ALA A 36 0.16 -11.64 -5.09
N GLY A 37 1.27 -12.09 -5.69
CA GLY A 37 1.28 -13.03 -6.83
C GLY A 37 1.01 -12.40 -8.20
N LEU A 38 1.06 -11.08 -8.32
CA LEU A 38 0.88 -10.29 -9.54
C LEU A 38 1.98 -9.22 -9.67
N SER A 39 2.11 -8.62 -10.85
CA SER A 39 2.96 -7.44 -11.03
C SER A 39 2.28 -6.17 -10.50
N TRP A 40 3.06 -5.22 -9.96
CA TRP A 40 2.54 -3.91 -9.59
C TRP A 40 1.85 -3.19 -10.76
N TRP A 41 2.38 -3.33 -11.98
CA TRP A 41 1.75 -2.80 -13.19
C TRP A 41 0.29 -3.25 -13.37
N THR A 42 -0.02 -4.50 -12.99
CA THR A 42 -1.40 -5.02 -13.06
C THR A 42 -2.32 -4.26 -12.10
N ILE A 43 -1.84 -3.93 -10.91
CA ILE A 43 -2.59 -3.19 -9.90
C ILE A 43 -2.70 -1.72 -10.27
N LEU A 44 -1.61 -1.10 -10.71
CA LEU A 44 -1.58 0.31 -11.10
C LEU A 44 -2.59 0.61 -12.21
N LYS A 45 -2.68 -0.22 -13.25
CA LYS A 45 -3.68 -0.09 -14.31
C LYS A 45 -5.13 -0.23 -13.83
N LYS A 46 -5.34 -0.91 -12.70
CA LYS A 46 -6.66 -1.17 -12.12
C LYS A 46 -7.00 -0.20 -10.98
N ARG A 47 -6.09 0.72 -10.63
CA ARG A 47 -6.20 1.56 -9.44
C ARG A 47 -7.49 2.38 -9.42
N GLU A 48 -7.85 3.03 -10.51
CA GLU A 48 -9.08 3.83 -10.58
C GLU A 48 -10.33 2.94 -10.45
N ASN A 49 -10.33 1.75 -11.07
CA ASN A 49 -11.41 0.78 -10.88
C ASN A 49 -11.50 0.31 -9.42
N TYR A 50 -10.37 0.14 -8.73
CA TYR A 50 -10.38 -0.18 -7.29
C TYR A 50 -10.99 0.95 -6.46
N LYS A 51 -10.67 2.22 -6.77
CA LYS A 51 -11.28 3.36 -6.09
C LYS A 51 -12.79 3.35 -6.30
N GLU A 52 -13.27 3.21 -7.54
CA GLU A 52 -14.70 3.13 -7.82
C GLU A 52 -15.38 1.94 -7.12
N ALA A 53 -14.77 0.75 -7.21
CA ALA A 53 -15.32 -0.49 -6.66
C ALA A 53 -15.44 -0.46 -5.14
N PHE A 54 -14.48 0.18 -4.46
CA PHE A 54 -14.37 0.25 -2.99
C PHE A 54 -14.69 1.65 -2.43
N ASP A 55 -15.61 2.39 -3.03
CA ASP A 55 -16.10 3.68 -2.53
C ASP A 55 -14.97 4.68 -2.17
N ASN A 56 -14.00 4.85 -3.08
CA ASN A 56 -12.80 5.68 -2.91
C ASN A 56 -12.01 5.37 -1.63
N PHE A 57 -12.03 4.11 -1.20
CA PHE A 57 -11.39 3.66 0.04
C PHE A 57 -11.91 4.37 1.30
N GLU A 58 -13.17 4.80 1.29
CA GLU A 58 -13.89 5.28 2.48
C GLU A 58 -14.19 4.10 3.42
N ALA A 59 -13.32 3.88 4.40
CA ALA A 59 -13.39 2.73 5.30
C ALA A 59 -14.76 2.61 5.99
N GLU A 60 -15.38 3.72 6.40
CA GLU A 60 -16.69 3.77 7.04
C GLU A 60 -17.84 3.25 6.16
N LYS A 61 -17.67 3.30 4.82
CA LYS A 61 -18.58 2.67 3.85
C LYS A 61 -18.23 1.20 3.65
N ILE A 62 -16.94 0.92 3.43
CA ILE A 62 -16.44 -0.44 3.16
C ILE A 62 -16.81 -1.42 4.28
N VAL A 63 -16.70 -1.01 5.55
CA VAL A 63 -17.02 -1.92 6.69
C VAL A 63 -18.47 -2.40 6.72
N LYS A 64 -19.36 -1.73 5.98
CA LYS A 64 -20.79 -2.07 5.87
C LYS A 64 -21.10 -2.98 4.68
N TYR A 65 -20.10 -3.39 3.89
CA TYR A 65 -20.31 -4.25 2.73
C TYR A 65 -20.92 -5.59 3.16
N THR A 66 -21.97 -5.97 2.46
CA THR A 66 -22.67 -7.24 2.63
C THR A 66 -22.08 -8.32 1.73
N GLU A 67 -22.47 -9.57 1.97
CA GLU A 67 -22.12 -10.69 1.10
C GLU A 67 -22.51 -10.44 -0.37
N GLU A 68 -23.68 -9.84 -0.60
CA GLU A 68 -24.15 -9.46 -1.93
C GLU A 68 -23.20 -8.48 -2.63
N LYS A 69 -22.72 -7.45 -1.92
CA LYS A 69 -21.73 -6.51 -2.47
C LYS A 69 -20.42 -7.21 -2.80
N LEU A 70 -19.96 -8.16 -1.97
CA LEU A 70 -18.76 -8.94 -2.24
C LEU A 70 -18.90 -9.82 -3.49
N GLU A 71 -20.07 -10.43 -3.69
CA GLU A 71 -20.38 -11.20 -4.91
C GLU A 71 -20.44 -10.31 -6.16
N GLN A 72 -20.99 -9.09 -6.04
CA GLN A 72 -20.93 -8.11 -7.14
C GLN A 72 -19.49 -7.75 -7.50
N LEU A 73 -18.63 -7.50 -6.51
CA LEU A 73 -17.20 -7.22 -6.71
C LEU A 73 -16.46 -8.40 -7.34
N MET A 74 -16.84 -9.64 -7.03
CA MET A 74 -16.28 -10.84 -7.67
C MET A 74 -16.59 -10.92 -9.17
N GLN A 75 -17.64 -10.25 -9.65
CA GLN A 75 -17.96 -10.17 -11.08
C GLN A 75 -17.26 -9.01 -11.80
N ASP A 76 -16.71 -8.05 -11.06
CA ASP A 76 -16.06 -6.87 -11.63
C ASP A 76 -14.70 -7.21 -12.27
N LYS A 77 -14.63 -7.08 -13.60
CA LYS A 77 -13.42 -7.32 -14.39
C LYS A 77 -12.40 -6.18 -14.24
N GLY A 78 -12.83 -5.02 -13.72
CA GLY A 78 -12.02 -3.85 -13.43
C GLY A 78 -10.99 -4.11 -12.33
N ILE A 79 -11.29 -4.97 -11.36
CA ILE A 79 -10.40 -5.32 -10.24
C ILE A 79 -9.80 -6.73 -10.38
N VAL A 80 -9.10 -7.22 -9.35
CA VAL A 80 -8.64 -8.62 -9.27
C VAL A 80 -9.72 -9.46 -8.61
N ARG A 81 -10.35 -10.34 -9.39
CA ARG A 81 -11.45 -11.23 -8.95
C ARG A 81 -10.94 -12.40 -8.11
N ASN A 82 -10.46 -12.08 -6.91
CA ASN A 82 -10.03 -13.05 -5.92
C ASN A 82 -10.76 -12.78 -4.61
N ARG A 83 -11.60 -13.74 -4.20
CA ARG A 83 -12.50 -13.61 -3.07
C ARG A 83 -11.78 -13.21 -1.78
N ARG A 84 -10.67 -13.87 -1.45
CA ARG A 84 -9.89 -13.60 -0.23
C ARG A 84 -9.28 -12.20 -0.25
N LYS A 85 -8.82 -11.70 -1.40
CA LYS A 85 -8.29 -10.33 -1.54
C LYS A 85 -9.39 -9.29 -1.37
N ILE A 86 -10.56 -9.50 -1.98
CA ILE A 86 -11.72 -8.59 -1.85
C ILE A 86 -12.18 -8.52 -0.39
N GLU A 87 -12.39 -9.66 0.27
CA GLU A 87 -12.75 -9.73 1.69
C GLU A 87 -11.69 -9.08 2.60
N SER A 88 -10.43 -9.13 2.19
CA SER A 88 -9.34 -8.52 2.97
C SER A 88 -9.48 -7.00 3.05
N VAL A 89 -10.00 -6.33 2.02
CA VAL A 89 -10.23 -4.88 2.05
C VAL A 89 -11.25 -4.50 3.12
N VAL A 90 -12.33 -5.28 3.26
CA VAL A 90 -13.33 -5.09 4.33
C VAL A 90 -12.73 -5.37 5.71
N THR A 91 -11.93 -6.42 5.83
CA THR A 91 -11.25 -6.74 7.09
C THR A 91 -10.25 -5.64 7.49
N ASN A 92 -9.50 -5.13 6.52
CA ASN A 92 -8.52 -4.06 6.71
C ASN A 92 -9.21 -2.74 7.04
N ALA A 93 -10.37 -2.43 6.46
CA ALA A 93 -11.15 -1.24 6.80
C ALA A 93 -11.57 -1.24 8.28
N LYS A 94 -11.98 -2.40 8.83
CA LYS A 94 -12.31 -2.53 10.25
C LYS A 94 -11.09 -2.28 11.15
N ALA A 95 -9.95 -2.90 10.81
CA ALA A 95 -8.71 -2.71 11.56
C ALA A 95 -8.20 -1.26 11.47
N PHE A 96 -8.28 -0.63 10.29
CA PHE A 96 -7.94 0.76 10.06
C PHE A 96 -8.76 1.73 10.91
N LEU A 97 -10.09 1.56 10.95
CA LEU A 97 -10.97 2.40 11.79
C LEU A 97 -10.64 2.25 13.27
N LYS A 98 -10.39 1.01 13.73
CA LYS A 98 -9.96 0.75 15.11
C LYS A 98 -8.65 1.47 15.44
N ILE A 99 -7.65 1.39 14.57
CA ILE A 99 -6.38 2.10 14.76
C ILE A 99 -6.58 3.62 14.78
N ARG A 100 -7.44 4.17 13.90
CA ARG A 100 -7.78 5.60 13.93
C ARG A 100 -8.43 6.02 15.24
N GLU A 101 -9.28 5.18 15.83
CA GLU A 101 -9.88 5.43 17.14
C GLU A 101 -8.83 5.39 18.27
N GLU A 102 -7.96 4.38 18.28
CA GLU A 102 -6.96 4.18 19.34
C GLU A 102 -5.76 5.14 19.26
N CYS A 103 -5.33 5.50 18.05
CA CYS A 103 -4.13 6.29 17.78
C CYS A 103 -4.42 7.70 17.25
N GLY A 104 -5.70 8.06 17.07
CA GLY A 104 -6.16 9.31 16.46
C GLY A 104 -5.99 9.39 14.94
N SER A 105 -4.95 8.74 14.38
CA SER A 105 -4.67 8.69 12.95
C SER A 105 -3.89 7.42 12.57
N PHE A 106 -4.19 6.88 11.40
CA PHE A 106 -3.46 5.75 10.84
C PHE A 106 -2.03 6.13 10.43
N SER A 107 -1.84 7.34 9.91
CA SER A 107 -0.54 7.94 9.60
C SER A 107 0.35 7.97 10.84
N ASN A 108 -0.14 8.49 11.97
CA ASN A 108 0.58 8.49 13.25
C ASN A 108 0.98 7.09 13.72
N TYR A 109 0.19 6.07 13.38
CA TYR A 109 0.48 4.69 13.74
C TYR A 109 1.55 4.08 12.81
N ILE A 110 1.39 4.22 11.49
CA ILE A 110 2.31 3.63 10.50
C ILE A 110 3.68 4.32 10.51
N TRP A 111 3.74 5.65 10.63
CA TRP A 111 5.02 6.37 10.57
C TRP A 111 5.91 6.13 11.79
N LYS A 112 5.38 5.61 12.90
CA LYS A 112 6.18 5.19 14.07
C LYS A 112 7.14 4.05 13.75
N PHE A 113 6.91 3.24 12.72
CA PHE A 113 7.84 2.18 12.32
C PHE A 113 9.16 2.71 11.76
N VAL A 114 9.23 4.00 11.41
CA VAL A 114 10.44 4.69 10.91
C VAL A 114 10.71 5.96 11.71
N ASP A 115 10.34 5.98 13.00
CA ASP A 115 10.54 7.13 13.89
C ASP A 115 9.99 8.47 13.33
N ASN A 116 8.91 8.38 12.55
CA ASN A 116 8.23 9.47 11.86
C ASN A 116 9.10 10.24 10.84
N LYS A 117 10.17 9.63 10.33
CA LYS A 117 11.05 10.22 9.33
C LYS A 117 11.35 9.22 8.21
N PRO A 118 11.36 9.65 6.94
CA PRO A 118 11.81 8.79 5.85
C PRO A 118 13.23 8.28 6.09
N ILE A 119 13.45 6.99 5.84
CA ILE A 119 14.80 6.40 5.81
C ILE A 119 15.32 6.52 4.39
N ILE A 120 16.42 7.27 4.21
CA ILE A 120 17.05 7.43 2.91
C ILE A 120 18.15 6.37 2.77
N ASN A 121 17.94 5.39 1.88
CA ASN A 121 18.96 4.41 1.55
C ASN A 121 19.87 4.94 0.43
N SER A 122 20.89 4.19 0.02
CA SER A 122 21.84 4.61 -1.02
C SER A 122 22.20 3.46 -1.95
N TRP A 123 21.19 2.71 -2.41
CA TRP A 123 21.36 1.57 -3.32
C TRP A 123 21.91 2.04 -4.68
N LYS A 124 22.99 1.41 -5.16
CA LYS A 124 23.57 1.76 -6.46
C LYS A 124 22.81 1.13 -7.62
N SER A 125 22.20 -0.03 -7.38
CA SER A 125 21.45 -0.76 -8.39
C SER A 125 20.21 -1.41 -7.81
N ILE A 126 19.21 -1.68 -8.66
CA ILE A 126 17.95 -2.29 -8.23
C ILE A 126 18.14 -3.69 -7.62
N GLY A 127 19.22 -4.40 -7.99
CA GLY A 127 19.53 -5.73 -7.44
C GLY A 127 20.01 -5.71 -5.99
N GLU A 128 20.39 -4.54 -5.47
CA GLU A 128 20.76 -4.37 -4.06
C GLU A 128 19.55 -4.08 -3.17
N VAL A 129 18.44 -3.60 -3.76
CA VAL A 129 17.23 -3.26 -3.01
C VAL A 129 16.58 -4.56 -2.50
N PRO A 130 16.44 -4.74 -1.18
CA PRO A 130 15.89 -5.98 -0.64
C PRO A 130 14.38 -6.07 -0.92
N ALA A 131 13.84 -7.30 -0.93
CA ALA A 131 12.40 -7.50 -1.02
C ALA A 131 11.67 -7.30 0.33
N SER A 132 12.41 -7.34 1.44
CA SER A 132 11.93 -7.14 2.80
C SER A 132 13.11 -6.85 3.74
N ASN A 133 12.84 -6.26 4.91
CA ASN A 133 13.83 -6.03 5.95
C ASN A 133 13.22 -6.20 7.36
N GLU A 134 14.04 -5.98 8.40
CA GLU A 134 13.58 -6.12 9.78
C GLU A 134 12.43 -5.17 10.15
N LEU A 135 12.35 -3.99 9.53
CA LEU A 135 11.27 -3.03 9.76
C LEU A 135 9.97 -3.53 9.15
N SER A 136 10.01 -4.06 7.92
CA SER A 136 8.83 -4.65 7.28
C SER A 136 8.38 -5.93 7.99
N ASP A 137 9.28 -6.70 8.59
CA ASP A 137 8.95 -7.86 9.43
C ASP A 137 8.18 -7.44 10.69
N LYS A 138 8.68 -6.40 11.38
CA LYS A 138 8.03 -5.81 12.56
C LYS A 138 6.65 -5.26 12.20
N MET A 139 6.56 -4.49 11.11
CA MET A 139 5.30 -3.94 10.61
C MET A 139 4.31 -5.06 10.25
N SER A 140 4.74 -6.07 9.50
CA SER A 140 3.91 -7.21 9.12
C SER A 140 3.35 -7.93 10.34
N LYS A 141 4.19 -8.20 11.34
CA LYS A 141 3.78 -8.89 12.57
C LYS A 141 2.75 -8.06 13.35
N GLN A 142 2.99 -6.75 13.46
CA GLN A 142 2.12 -5.86 14.20
C GLN A 142 0.77 -5.65 13.49
N LEU A 143 0.77 -5.36 12.18
CA LEU A 143 -0.46 -5.24 11.39
C LEU A 143 -1.31 -6.52 11.44
N LYS A 144 -0.70 -7.70 11.35
CA LYS A 144 -1.42 -8.98 11.52
C LYS A 144 -2.07 -9.10 12.90
N LYS A 145 -1.36 -8.69 13.96
CA LYS A 145 -1.88 -8.68 15.34
C LYS A 145 -3.06 -7.72 15.47
N ASP A 146 -3.02 -6.61 14.76
CA ASP A 146 -4.07 -5.58 14.76
C ASP A 146 -5.25 -5.94 13.84
N GLY A 147 -5.19 -7.10 13.17
CA GLY A 147 -6.31 -7.69 12.42
C GLY A 147 -6.22 -7.52 10.90
N PHE A 148 -5.21 -6.83 10.38
CA PHE A 148 -5.01 -6.68 8.95
C PHE A 148 -4.69 -8.02 8.27
N LYS A 149 -5.06 -8.12 6.99
CA LYS A 149 -4.88 -9.27 6.10
C LYS A 149 -4.13 -8.83 4.84
N PHE A 150 -3.45 -9.78 4.20
CA PHE A 150 -2.57 -9.54 3.05
C PHE A 150 -1.46 -8.51 3.34
N VAL A 151 -0.92 -8.53 4.56
CA VAL A 151 0.16 -7.66 5.04
C VAL A 151 1.41 -8.48 5.38
N GLY A 152 1.90 -9.26 4.41
CA GLY A 152 3.16 -10.00 4.54
C GLY A 152 4.37 -9.04 4.57
N SER A 153 5.55 -9.51 5.00
CA SER A 153 6.73 -8.63 5.12
C SER A 153 7.11 -7.98 3.79
N THR A 154 7.16 -8.73 2.70
CA THR A 154 7.40 -8.19 1.35
C THR A 154 6.37 -7.13 0.93
N ILE A 155 5.10 -7.35 1.30
CA ILE A 155 4.02 -6.39 1.01
C ILE A 155 4.22 -5.11 1.85
N CYS A 156 4.57 -5.26 3.13
CA CYS A 156 4.85 -4.13 4.00
C CYS A 156 6.05 -3.33 3.52
N TYR A 157 7.11 -3.99 3.03
CA TYR A 157 8.27 -3.29 2.48
C TYR A 157 7.94 -2.54 1.20
N SER A 158 7.19 -3.19 0.29
CA SER A 158 6.71 -2.53 -0.94
C SER A 158 5.83 -1.32 -0.62
N PHE A 159 4.94 -1.44 0.37
CA PHE A 159 4.15 -0.34 0.90
C PHE A 159 5.02 0.79 1.48
N MET A 160 6.01 0.47 2.32
CA MET A 160 6.94 1.45 2.90
C MET A 160 7.68 2.24 1.81
N GLN A 161 8.11 1.56 0.74
CA GLN A 161 8.74 2.20 -0.42
C GLN A 161 7.73 3.08 -1.15
N ALA A 162 6.54 2.56 -1.45
CA ALA A 162 5.52 3.25 -2.23
C ALA A 162 5.05 4.55 -1.58
N VAL A 163 4.92 4.57 -0.25
CA VAL A 163 4.42 5.73 0.51
C VAL A 163 5.53 6.60 1.12
N GLY A 164 6.78 6.36 0.72
CA GLY A 164 7.93 7.20 1.08
C GLY A 164 8.41 7.07 2.52
N MET A 165 8.06 5.99 3.22
CA MET A 165 8.67 5.69 4.53
C MET A 165 10.13 5.29 4.38
N VAL A 166 10.48 4.66 3.27
CA VAL A 166 11.86 4.46 2.83
C VAL A 166 12.02 5.03 1.42
N ASN A 167 13.10 5.75 1.18
CA ASN A 167 13.50 6.16 -0.14
C ASN A 167 14.51 5.14 -0.69
N ASP A 168 14.01 4.29 -1.58
CA ASP A 168 14.77 3.24 -2.26
C ASP A 168 15.01 3.55 -3.74
N HIS A 169 14.82 4.81 -4.17
CA HIS A 169 15.34 5.25 -5.46
C HIS A 169 16.85 4.96 -5.49
N THR A 170 17.35 4.39 -6.60
CA THR A 170 18.78 4.18 -6.74
C THR A 170 19.51 5.53 -6.80
N THR A 171 20.78 5.57 -6.44
CA THR A 171 21.55 6.83 -6.38
C THR A 171 21.69 7.54 -7.72
N GLU A 172 21.52 6.83 -8.85
CA GLU A 172 21.49 7.40 -10.21
C GLU A 172 20.09 7.86 -10.65
N CYS A 173 19.04 7.52 -9.91
CA CYS A 173 17.69 7.97 -10.20
C CYS A 173 17.57 9.47 -9.89
N PHE A 174 17.03 10.25 -10.82
CA PHE A 174 16.81 11.69 -10.63
C PHE A 174 15.78 12.02 -9.54
N CYS A 175 14.98 11.04 -9.09
CA CYS A 175 14.07 11.19 -7.96
C CYS A 175 14.74 10.94 -6.60
N TYR A 176 15.96 10.39 -6.58
CA TYR A 176 16.71 10.14 -5.35
C TYR A 176 16.90 11.40 -4.51
N THR A 177 17.36 12.48 -5.15
CA THR A 177 17.71 13.74 -4.49
C THR A 177 16.51 14.64 -4.19
N LYS A 178 15.34 14.36 -4.76
CA LYS A 178 14.12 15.16 -4.53
C LYS A 178 13.52 14.97 -3.12
N LEU A 179 13.97 13.93 -2.43
CA LEU A 179 13.40 13.43 -1.18
C LEU A 179 14.42 13.50 -0.02
N ILE A 180 15.57 14.15 -0.25
CA ILE A 180 16.63 14.44 0.74
C ILE A 180 16.39 15.80 1.35
#